data_AF-A0A956SAU0-F1
#
_entry.id   AF-A0A956SAU0-F1
#
_cell.length_a   1.000
_cell.length_b   1.000
_cell.length_c   1.000
_cell.angle_alpha   90.00
_cell.angle_beta   90.00
_cell.angle_gamma   90.00
#
_symmetry.space_group_name_H-M   'P 1'
#
loop_
_entity.id
_entity.type
_entity.pdbx_description
1 polymer ?
#
loop_
_entity_poly.entity_id
_entity_poly.type
_entity_poly.pdbx_seq_one_letter_code
_entity_poly.pdbx_strand_id
1 'polypeptide(L)'
;MIPSGLSLQFLESPGVVWIALTIALLVGVVLYYRGGRANRALLALRVLACFLVALLLLDPVLSRLSERSLAPRIALLLDTSLSMSIPDPEEDPSAGEAPPTRAERLAAALRETDLVDRLGREGEVETFRFGADVTPVTPGDADALVPHD
;
A
#
# COMPACT_ATOMS: atom_id res chain seq x y z
N MET A 1 -7.76 -25.07 27.67
CA MET A 1 -9.18 -24.81 27.30
C MET A 1 -9.83 -23.96 28.37
N ILE A 2 -9.89 -22.64 28.15
CA ILE A 2 -10.88 -21.73 28.73
C ILE A 2 -11.19 -20.73 27.60
N PRO A 3 -12.43 -20.65 27.09
CA PRO A 3 -12.79 -19.63 26.14
C PRO A 3 -13.25 -18.40 26.92
N SER A 4 -12.44 -17.35 26.95
CA SER A 4 -12.85 -16.03 27.46
C SER A 4 -12.79 -15.01 26.33
N GLY A 5 -13.29 -15.39 25.16
CA GLY A 5 -13.52 -14.50 24.01
C GLY A 5 -14.75 -13.63 24.19
N LEU A 6 -14.92 -13.01 25.36
CA LEU A 6 -15.78 -11.84 25.53
C LEU A 6 -14.90 -10.59 25.39
N SER A 7 -14.26 -10.49 24.22
CA SER A 7 -13.80 -9.21 23.71
C SER A 7 -15.02 -8.30 23.67
N LEU A 8 -14.97 -7.21 24.42
CA LEU A 8 -15.94 -6.12 24.45
C LEU A 8 -15.99 -5.36 23.10
N GLN A 9 -16.05 -6.08 21.96
CA GLN A 9 -16.20 -5.50 20.62
C GLN A 9 -17.54 -4.78 20.45
N PHE A 10 -18.53 -5.04 21.32
CA PHE A 10 -19.79 -4.30 21.31
C PHE A 10 -19.61 -2.80 21.60
N LEU A 11 -18.51 -2.40 22.26
CA LEU A 11 -18.25 -1.01 22.63
C LEU A 11 -17.59 -0.18 21.51
N GLU A 12 -16.96 -0.83 20.51
CA GLU A 12 -16.36 -0.15 19.36
C GLU A 12 -17.32 -0.01 18.17
N SER A 13 -18.51 -0.61 18.25
CA SER A 13 -19.52 -0.40 17.21
C SER A 13 -20.06 1.03 17.32
N PRO A 14 -19.93 1.88 16.27
CA PRO A 14 -20.43 3.25 16.30
C PRO A 14 -21.93 3.30 16.64
N GLY A 15 -22.68 2.22 16.38
CA GLY A 15 -24.10 2.11 16.70
C GLY A 15 -24.44 2.19 18.19
N VAL A 16 -23.65 1.58 19.09
CA VAL A 16 -23.95 1.59 20.54
C VAL A 16 -23.75 2.99 21.14
N VAL A 17 -22.74 3.71 20.65
CA VAL A 17 -22.52 5.11 20.98
C VAL A 17 -23.72 5.96 20.57
N TRP A 18 -24.15 5.85 19.31
CA TRP A 18 -25.29 6.63 18.83
C TRP A 18 -26.54 6.32 19.66
N ILE A 19 -26.80 5.06 20.00
CA ILE A 19 -27.93 4.67 20.85
C ILE A 19 -27.85 5.31 22.26
N ALA A 20 -26.69 5.26 22.92
CA ALA A 20 -26.50 5.88 24.23
C ALA A 20 -26.69 7.40 24.19
N LEU A 21 -26.21 8.05 23.11
CA LEU A 21 -26.38 9.48 22.85
C LEU A 21 -27.86 9.83 22.67
N THR A 22 -28.60 9.05 21.87
CA THR A 22 -30.03 9.29 21.64
C THR A 22 -30.83 9.11 22.93
N ILE A 23 -30.50 8.11 23.75
CA ILE A 23 -31.15 7.87 25.04
C ILE A 23 -30.89 9.02 26.01
N ALA A 24 -29.63 9.46 26.14
CA ALA A 24 -29.27 10.59 27.00
C ALA A 24 -29.98 11.89 26.57
N LEU A 25 -30.07 12.14 25.26
CA LEU A 25 -30.79 13.27 24.69
C LEU A 25 -32.30 13.18 24.99
N LEU A 26 -32.91 12.02 24.79
CA LEU A 26 -34.34 11.80 24.97
C LEU A 26 -34.74 11.96 26.45
N VAL A 27 -33.94 11.44 27.37
CA VAL A 27 -34.13 11.66 28.82
C VAL A 27 -33.99 13.14 29.18
N GLY A 28 -32.99 13.83 28.62
CA GLY A 28 -32.82 15.28 28.81
C GLY A 28 -34.03 16.09 28.33
N VAL A 29 -34.57 15.75 27.16
CA VAL A 29 -35.76 16.41 26.57
C VAL A 29 -37.02 16.14 27.40
N VAL A 30 -37.26 14.90 27.83
CA VAL A 30 -38.43 14.54 28.67
C VAL A 30 -38.40 15.31 30.00
N LEU A 31 -37.22 15.43 30.62
CA LEU A 31 -37.07 16.20 31.86
C LEU A 31 -37.16 17.72 31.62
N TYR A 32 -36.73 18.22 30.46
CA TYR A 32 -36.88 19.62 30.06
C TYR A 32 -38.36 20.03 29.94
N TYR A 33 -39.20 19.18 29.33
CA TYR A 33 -40.64 19.45 29.19
C TYR A 33 -41.42 19.36 30.51
N ARG A 34 -40.87 18.73 31.56
CA ARG A 34 -41.51 18.64 32.89
C ARG A 34 -41.14 19.77 33.87
N GLY A 35 -40.22 20.68 33.53
CA GLY A 35 -39.67 21.69 34.45
C GLY A 35 -40.09 23.16 34.22
N GLY A 36 -39.96 24.01 35.24
CA GLY A 36 -40.15 25.47 35.15
C GLY A 36 -39.02 26.19 34.38
N ARG A 37 -39.22 27.45 33.95
CA ARG A 37 -38.30 28.20 33.04
C ARG A 37 -36.84 28.27 33.53
N ALA A 38 -36.59 28.51 34.81
CA ALA A 38 -35.23 28.55 35.36
C ALA A 38 -34.59 27.14 35.45
N ASN A 39 -35.38 26.13 35.83
CA ASN A 39 -34.93 24.73 35.83
C ASN A 39 -34.64 24.22 34.42
N ARG A 40 -35.35 24.71 33.40
CA ARG A 40 -35.11 24.37 31.99
C ARG A 40 -33.74 24.80 31.50
N ALA A 41 -33.29 26.02 31.83
CA ALA A 41 -31.98 26.51 31.42
C ALA A 41 -30.83 25.73 32.09
N LEU A 42 -30.95 25.46 33.40
CA LEU A 42 -29.96 24.66 34.14
C LEU A 42 -29.93 23.21 33.67
N LEU A 43 -31.09 22.65 33.33
CA LEU A 43 -31.18 21.28 32.82
C LEU A 43 -30.59 21.17 31.41
N ALA A 44 -30.87 22.13 30.54
CA ALA A 44 -30.26 22.19 29.22
C ALA A 44 -28.73 22.30 29.31
N LEU A 45 -28.20 23.13 30.23
CA LEU A 45 -26.76 23.26 30.45
C LEU A 45 -26.14 21.95 30.98
N ARG A 46 -26.82 21.24 31.90
CA ARG A 46 -26.36 19.93 32.40
C ARG A 46 -26.35 18.87 31.30
N VAL A 47 -27.39 18.81 30.46
CA VAL A 47 -27.45 17.87 29.33
C VAL A 47 -26.35 18.19 28.32
N LEU A 48 -26.12 19.47 28.01
CA LEU A 48 -25.06 19.91 27.12
C LEU A 48 -23.66 19.58 27.68
N ALA A 49 -23.46 19.78 28.99
CA ALA A 49 -22.20 19.43 29.65
C ALA A 49 -21.96 17.92 29.63
N CYS A 50 -22.97 17.10 29.95
CA CYS A 50 -22.87 15.64 29.84
C CYS A 50 -22.60 15.20 28.39
N PHE A 51 -23.21 15.87 27.41
CA PHE A 51 -22.98 15.61 25.99
C PHE A 51 -21.54 15.93 25.58
N LEU A 52 -21.00 17.08 26.00
CA LEU A 52 -19.62 17.48 25.72
C LEU A 52 -18.62 16.54 26.41
N VAL A 53 -18.89 16.14 27.65
CA VAL A 53 -18.06 15.15 28.36
C VAL A 53 -18.11 13.81 27.63
N ALA A 54 -19.28 13.35 27.19
CA ALA A 54 -19.41 12.12 26.42
C ALA A 54 -18.64 12.21 25.09
N LEU A 55 -18.74 13.34 24.37
CA LEU A 55 -18.01 13.58 23.13
C LEU A 55 -16.49 13.59 23.37
N LEU A 56 -16.02 14.21 24.46
CA LEU A 56 -14.61 14.23 24.81
C LEU A 56 -14.10 12.84 25.22
N LEU A 57 -14.91 12.08 25.98
CA LEU A 57 -14.57 10.72 26.39
C LEU A 57 -14.53 9.74 25.23
N LEU A 58 -15.34 10.02 24.20
CA LEU A 58 -15.38 9.22 23.01
C LEU A 58 -14.17 9.40 22.10
N ASP A 59 -13.41 10.46 22.34
CA ASP A 59 -12.28 10.91 21.50
C ASP A 59 -12.59 10.64 20.03
N PRO A 60 -13.53 11.38 19.40
CA PRO A 60 -13.91 11.15 18.03
C PRO A 60 -12.68 11.47 17.18
N VAL A 61 -11.86 10.43 16.99
CA VAL A 61 -10.71 10.49 16.13
C VAL A 61 -11.31 10.64 14.75
N LEU A 62 -11.25 11.87 14.21
CA LEU A 62 -11.39 12.11 12.78
C LEU A 62 -10.16 11.49 12.11
N SER A 63 -10.10 10.16 12.11
CA SER A 63 -9.06 9.41 11.43
C SER A 63 -9.38 9.47 9.96
N ARG A 64 -8.71 10.40 9.27
CA ARG A 64 -8.58 10.30 7.82
C ARG A 64 -7.58 9.19 7.55
N LEU A 65 -8.09 7.97 7.40
CA LEU A 65 -7.31 6.85 6.86
C LEU A 65 -7.00 7.18 5.40
N SER A 66 -5.85 7.82 5.19
CA SER A 66 -5.31 8.04 3.85
C SER A 66 -4.61 6.75 3.42
N GLU A 67 -5.37 5.80 2.88
CA GLU A 67 -4.80 4.65 2.19
C GLU A 67 -4.09 5.15 0.92
N ARG A 68 -2.77 5.31 1.01
CA ARG A 68 -1.94 5.46 -0.18
C ARG A 68 -1.66 4.05 -0.70
N SER A 69 -2.34 3.69 -1.78
CA SER A 69 -1.91 2.59 -2.63
C SER A 69 -0.60 3.02 -3.30
N LEU A 70 0.53 2.62 -2.72
CA LEU A 70 1.82 2.75 -3.37
C LEU A 70 1.93 1.61 -4.38
N ALA A 71 2.05 1.95 -5.65
CA ALA A 71 2.46 0.95 -6.65
C ALA A 71 3.83 0.40 -6.21
N PRO A 72 4.03 -0.93 -6.20
CA PRO A 72 5.31 -1.50 -5.85
C PRO A 72 6.37 -1.05 -6.86
N ARG A 73 7.57 -0.74 -6.38
CA ARG A 73 8.71 -0.36 -7.21
C ARG A 73 9.60 -1.57 -7.42
N ILE A 74 9.89 -1.89 -8.67
CA ILE A 74 10.62 -3.08 -9.10
C ILE A 74 11.89 -2.62 -9.80
N ALA A 75 13.06 -2.98 -9.26
CA ALA A 75 14.34 -2.70 -9.90
C ALA A 75 14.84 -3.94 -10.67
N LEU A 76 15.07 -3.78 -11.97
CA LEU A 76 15.65 -4.82 -12.83
C LEU A 76 17.13 -4.52 -13.05
N LEU A 77 18.01 -5.39 -12.55
CA LEU A 77 19.46 -5.24 -12.69
C LEU A 77 20.00 -6.19 -13.75
N LEU A 78 20.58 -5.62 -14.80
CA LEU A 78 21.18 -6.32 -15.93
C LEU A 78 22.70 -6.34 -15.77
N ASP A 79 23.28 -7.52 -15.66
CA ASP A 79 24.74 -7.68 -15.61
C ASP A 79 25.32 -7.44 -17.02
N THR A 80 26.30 -6.56 -17.09
CA THR A 80 27.03 -6.17 -18.33
C THR A 80 28.54 -6.39 -18.19
N SER A 81 28.96 -7.24 -17.24
CA SER A 81 30.35 -7.59 -17.04
C SER A 81 30.97 -8.29 -18.26
N LEU A 82 32.30 -8.29 -18.36
CA LEU A 82 33.06 -9.01 -19.39
C LEU A 82 32.71 -10.52 -19.45
N SER A 83 32.16 -11.11 -18.39
CA SER A 83 31.72 -12.50 -18.42
C SER A 83 30.50 -12.74 -19.32
N MET A 84 29.76 -11.67 -19.65
CA MET A 84 28.60 -11.71 -20.54
C MET A 84 28.97 -11.70 -22.02
N SER A 85 30.19 -11.30 -22.38
CA SER A 85 30.71 -11.38 -23.75
C SER A 85 31.22 -12.78 -24.12
N ILE A 86 31.23 -13.71 -23.17
CA ILE A 86 31.66 -15.10 -23.40
C ILE A 86 30.55 -15.82 -24.16
N PRO A 87 30.88 -16.50 -25.29
CA PRO A 87 29.93 -17.32 -26.00
C PRO A 87 29.41 -18.45 -25.12
N ASP A 88 28.11 -18.68 -25.17
CA ASP A 88 27.48 -19.66 -24.31
C ASP A 88 27.54 -21.05 -24.97
N PRO A 89 28.17 -22.06 -24.31
CA PRO A 89 28.55 -23.33 -24.93
C PRO A 89 27.39 -24.29 -25.24
N GLU A 90 26.15 -23.95 -24.88
CA GLU A 90 24.99 -24.83 -25.11
C GLU A 90 24.49 -24.91 -26.56
N GLU A 91 25.04 -24.11 -27.49
CA GLU A 91 24.69 -24.23 -28.92
C GLU A 91 25.67 -25.12 -29.70
N ASP A 92 25.09 -26.05 -30.46
CA ASP A 92 25.80 -26.91 -31.40
C ASP A 92 26.38 -26.02 -32.52
N PRO A 93 27.71 -25.96 -32.72
CA PRO A 93 28.38 -25.05 -33.66
C PRO A 93 28.16 -25.40 -35.14
N SER A 94 27.07 -26.09 -35.46
CA SER A 94 26.77 -26.70 -36.76
C SER A 94 26.39 -25.71 -37.87
N ALA A 95 26.43 -24.39 -37.63
CA ALA A 95 25.98 -23.36 -38.56
C ALA A 95 27.01 -22.28 -38.94
N GLY A 96 28.33 -22.48 -38.72
CA GLY A 96 29.37 -21.58 -39.27
C GLY A 96 29.34 -20.10 -38.82
N GLU A 97 28.40 -19.71 -37.98
CA GLU A 97 28.30 -18.42 -37.30
C GLU A 97 28.89 -18.53 -35.88
N ALA A 98 29.41 -17.41 -35.36
CA ALA A 98 29.94 -17.37 -34.01
C ALA A 98 28.79 -17.62 -33.00
N PRO A 99 28.98 -18.50 -31.99
CA PRO A 99 27.95 -18.76 -31.00
C PRO A 99 27.56 -17.47 -30.24
N PRO A 100 26.28 -17.26 -29.97
CA PRO A 100 25.78 -16.05 -29.31
C PRO A 100 26.37 -15.93 -27.91
N THR A 101 26.67 -14.70 -27.55
CA THR A 101 27.12 -14.34 -26.22
C THR A 101 25.97 -14.42 -25.21
N ARG A 102 26.30 -14.55 -23.92
CA ARG A 102 25.29 -14.54 -22.85
C ARG A 102 24.46 -13.26 -22.84
N ALA A 103 25.08 -12.12 -23.16
CA ALA A 103 24.38 -10.84 -23.31
C ALA A 103 23.31 -10.90 -24.42
N GLU A 104 23.65 -11.44 -25.58
CA GLU A 104 22.73 -11.58 -26.71
C GLU A 104 21.58 -12.54 -26.40
N ARG A 105 21.85 -13.66 -25.69
CA ARG A 105 20.81 -14.56 -25.21
C ARG A 105 19.88 -13.90 -24.21
N LEU A 106 20.41 -13.13 -23.26
CA LEU A 106 19.59 -12.39 -22.30
C LEU A 106 18.70 -11.37 -23.04
N ALA A 107 19.24 -10.67 -24.02
CA ALA A 107 18.49 -9.74 -24.87
C ALA A 107 17.39 -10.44 -25.67
N ALA A 108 17.64 -11.65 -26.17
CA ALA A 108 16.64 -12.47 -26.86
C ALA A 108 15.55 -12.94 -25.89
N ALA A 109 15.93 -13.51 -24.74
CA ALA A 109 15.00 -14.01 -23.73
C ALA A 109 14.09 -12.90 -23.18
N LEU A 110 14.63 -11.70 -22.94
CA LEU A 110 13.84 -10.55 -22.50
C LEU A 110 12.81 -10.09 -23.54
N ARG A 111 13.14 -10.19 -24.83
CA ARG A 111 12.23 -9.88 -25.94
C ARG A 111 11.17 -10.96 -26.14
N GLU A 112 11.49 -12.23 -25.90
CA GLU A 112 10.56 -13.34 -26.08
C GLU A 112 9.55 -13.50 -24.93
N THR A 113 9.96 -13.18 -23.70
CA THR A 113 9.14 -13.48 -22.51
C THR A 113 8.26 -12.33 -22.03
N ASP A 114 8.23 -11.16 -22.69
CA ASP A 114 7.47 -9.97 -22.27
C ASP A 114 7.64 -9.67 -20.76
N LEU A 115 8.82 -9.96 -20.20
CA LEU A 115 9.04 -9.98 -18.76
C LEU A 115 8.95 -8.56 -18.19
N VAL A 116 9.49 -7.58 -18.90
CA VAL A 116 9.42 -6.16 -18.55
C VAL A 116 7.97 -5.68 -18.56
N ASP A 117 7.17 -6.08 -19.55
CA ASP A 117 5.75 -5.70 -19.65
C ASP A 117 4.87 -6.38 -18.61
N ARG A 118 5.24 -7.59 -18.16
CA ARG A 118 4.58 -8.25 -17.03
C ARG A 118 4.87 -7.53 -15.72
N LEU A 119 6.14 -7.21 -15.46
CA LEU A 119 6.54 -6.47 -14.25
C LEU A 119 5.94 -5.05 -14.25
N GLY A 120 5.84 -4.40 -15.42
CA GLY A 120 5.22 -3.08 -15.57
C GLY A 120 3.72 -3.05 -15.26
N ARG A 121 3.03 -4.19 -15.32
CA ARG A 121 1.63 -4.32 -14.89
C ARG A 121 1.48 -4.46 -13.37
N GLU A 122 2.51 -4.96 -12.69
CA GLU A 122 2.51 -5.16 -11.24
C GLU A 122 3.01 -3.91 -10.50
N GLY A 123 3.91 -3.14 -11.10
CA GLY A 123 4.55 -1.99 -10.46
C GLY A 123 5.33 -1.07 -11.40
N GLU A 124 5.92 -0.03 -10.82
CA GLU A 124 6.85 0.87 -11.51
C GLU A 124 8.19 0.15 -11.69
N VAL A 125 8.58 -0.16 -12.93
CA VAL A 125 9.82 -0.88 -13.25
C VAL A 125 10.92 0.10 -13.64
N GLU A 126 12.03 0.05 -12.92
CA GLU A 126 13.26 0.79 -13.24
C GLU A 126 14.35 -0.21 -13.64
N THR A 127 14.94 -0.03 -14.81
CA THR A 127 15.99 -0.90 -15.34
C THR A 127 17.37 -0.27 -15.16
N PHE A 128 18.32 -1.06 -14.70
CA PHE A 128 19.71 -0.65 -14.47
C PHE A 128 20.65 -1.66 -15.11
N ARG A 129 21.73 -1.18 -15.70
CA ARG A 129 22.88 -2.03 -16.02
C ARG A 129 23.93 -1.90 -14.94
N PHE A 130 24.58 -3.01 -14.59
CA PHE A 130 25.68 -3.03 -13.65
C PHE A 130 26.87 -3.81 -14.21
N GLY A 131 28.06 -3.29 -13.94
CA GLY A 131 29.35 -3.84 -14.34
C GLY A 131 30.44 -3.20 -13.49
N ALA A 132 31.19 -2.26 -14.05
CA ALA A 132 32.08 -1.38 -13.29
C ALA A 132 31.30 -0.34 -12.47
N ASP A 133 30.24 0.23 -13.07
CA ASP A 133 29.33 1.20 -12.45
C ASP A 133 27.88 0.79 -12.68
N VAL A 134 26.96 1.39 -11.89
CA VAL A 134 25.51 1.22 -12.08
C VAL A 134 24.96 2.42 -12.82
N THR A 135 24.32 2.17 -13.97
CA THR A 135 23.70 3.24 -14.76
C THR A 135 22.26 2.90 -15.13
N PRO A 136 21.35 3.88 -15.07
CA PRO A 136 19.95 3.68 -15.46
C PRO A 136 19.86 3.46 -16.97
N VAL A 137 18.94 2.58 -17.37
CA VAL A 137 18.74 2.17 -18.76
C VAL A 137 17.25 2.24 -19.09
N THR A 138 16.93 2.69 -20.30
CA THR A 138 15.55 2.69 -20.79
C THR A 138 15.03 1.25 -20.90
N PRO A 139 13.87 0.93 -20.31
CA PRO A 139 13.28 -0.41 -20.43
C PRO A 139 13.09 -0.80 -21.90
N GLY A 140 13.59 -1.98 -22.28
CA GLY A 140 13.44 -2.53 -23.64
C GLY A 140 14.56 -2.15 -24.62
N ASP A 141 15.56 -1.38 -24.20
CA ASP A 141 16.69 -1.02 -25.06
C ASP A 141 17.71 -2.17 -25.12
N ALA A 142 17.63 -2.99 -26.19
CA ALA A 142 18.50 -4.17 -26.36
C ALA A 142 19.98 -3.78 -26.55
N ASP A 143 20.25 -2.58 -27.09
CA ASP A 143 21.60 -2.05 -27.26
C ASP A 143 22.27 -1.73 -25.93
N ALA A 144 21.50 -1.58 -24.85
CA ALA A 144 22.04 -1.31 -23.52
C ALA A 144 22.69 -2.54 -22.85
N LEU A 145 22.52 -3.72 -23.44
CA LEU A 145 23.15 -4.98 -23.01
C LEU A 145 24.51 -5.22 -23.66
N VAL A 146 24.93 -4.37 -24.60
CA VAL A 146 26.26 -4.45 -25.19
C VAL A 146 27.29 -4.03 -24.13
N PRO A 147 28.29 -4.88 -23.82
CA PRO A 147 29.38 -4.50 -22.93
C PRO A 147 30.09 -3.27 -23.50
N HIS A 148 30.16 -2.20 -22.70
CA HIS A 148 30.96 -1.03 -23.01
C HIS A 148 32.09 -0.95 -21.99
N ASP A 149 33.34 -0.94 -22.48
CA ASP A 149 34.55 -0.73 -21.68
C ASP A 149 34.60 0.66 -21.03
#